data_AF-A0A932RAQ9-F1
#
_entry.id   AF-A0A932RAQ9-F1
#
_cell.length_a   1.000
_cell.length_b   1.000
_cell.length_c   1.000
_cell.angle_alpha   90.00
_cell.angle_beta   90.00
_cell.angle_gamma   90.00
#
_symmetry.space_group_name_H-M   'P 1'
#
loop_
_entity.id
_entity.type
_entity.pdbx_description
1 polymer ?
#
loop_
_entity_poly.entity_id
_entity_poly.type
_entity_poly.pdbx_seq_one_letter_code
_entity_poly.pdbx_strand_id
1 'polypeptide(L)' 'MQFARDLDTQLADKFVGMYVNERTLDYGEDGREAVRRLLDMGHKAGIIPQTPRVEWV' A
#
# COMPACT_ATOMS: atom_id res chain seq x y z
N MET A 1 -23.53 -3.61 11.22
CA MET A 1 -22.15 -3.09 11.13
C MET A 1 -21.77 -2.48 12.47
N GLN A 2 -21.04 -3.20 13.33
CA GLN A 2 -20.78 -2.76 14.71
C GLN A 2 -19.61 -1.75 14.84
N PHE A 3 -18.82 -1.58 13.78
CA PHE A 3 -17.61 -0.73 13.77
C PHE A 3 -17.73 0.50 12.87
N ALA A 4 -18.68 0.53 11.94
CA ALA A 4 -18.98 1.71 11.12
C ALA A 4 -20.13 2.47 11.78
N ARG A 5 -19.81 3.52 12.56
CA ARG A 5 -20.83 4.42 13.10
C ARG A 5 -21.41 5.23 11.95
N ASP A 6 -22.71 5.08 11.71
CA ASP A 6 -23.54 5.89 10.80
C ASP A 6 -23.09 5.96 9.33
N LEU A 7 -22.26 5.01 8.87
CA LEU A 7 -21.83 4.94 7.48
C LEU A 7 -22.80 4.06 6.69
N ASP A 8 -23.34 4.60 5.59
CA ASP A 8 -24.08 3.81 4.60
C ASP A 8 -23.23 2.62 4.15
N THR A 9 -23.87 1.45 3.99
CA THR A 9 -23.15 0.19 3.77
C THR A 9 -22.35 0.22 2.47
N GLN A 10 -22.85 0.90 1.43
CA GLN A 10 -22.12 1.02 0.16
C GLN A 10 -20.91 1.93 0.30
N LEU A 11 -21.01 2.99 1.09
CA LEU A 11 -19.89 3.87 1.40
C LEU A 11 -18.83 3.15 2.24
N ALA A 12 -19.26 2.33 3.20
CA ALA A 12 -18.36 1.48 3.99
C ALA A 12 -17.60 0.49 3.10
N ASP A 13 -18.30 -0.21 2.21
CA ASP A 13 -17.68 -1.18 1.29
C ASP A 13 -16.66 -0.51 0.36
N LYS A 14 -17.01 0.68 -0.17
CA LYS A 14 -16.07 1.47 -0.98
C LYS A 14 -14.84 1.89 -0.17
N PHE A 15 -15.04 2.39 1.04
CA PHE A 15 -13.95 2.85 1.89
C PHE A 15 -13.00 1.70 2.25
N VAL A 16 -13.54 0.54 2.62
CA VAL A 16 -12.74 -0.65 2.92
C VAL A 16 -12.00 -1.13 1.68
N GLY A 17 -12.67 -1.20 0.52
CA GLY A 17 -12.07 -1.65 -0.74
C GLY A 17 -10.91 -0.79 -1.24
N MET A 18 -10.82 0.49 -0.83
CA MET A 18 -9.68 1.34 -1.14
C MET A 18 -8.37 0.87 -0.50
N TYR A 19 -8.44 0.22 0.66
CA TYR A 19 -7.26 -0.19 1.44
C TYR A 19 -7.08 -1.72 1.50
N VAL A 20 -8.18 -2.46 1.38
CA VAL A 20 -8.20 -3.93 1.44
C VAL A 20 -8.63 -4.47 0.09
N ASN A 21 -7.66 -4.98 -0.67
CA ASN A 21 -7.87 -5.58 -1.98
C ASN A 21 -6.82 -6.68 -2.24
N GLU A 22 -6.72 -7.15 -3.48
CA GLU A 22 -5.78 -8.22 -3.86
C GLU A 22 -4.32 -7.90 -3.48
N ARG A 23 -3.93 -6.60 -3.50
CA ARG A 23 -2.59 -6.16 -3.10
C ARG A 23 -2.31 -6.31 -1.61
N THR A 24 -3.35 -6.45 -0.79
CA THR A 24 -3.22 -6.75 0.65
C THR A 24 -2.88 -8.22 0.88
N LEU A 25 -3.24 -9.11 -0.05
CA LEU A 25 -2.90 -10.53 0.03
C LEU A 25 -1.48 -10.77 -0.48
N ASP A 26 -1.15 -10.22 -1.66
CA ASP A 26 0.19 -10.27 -2.23
C ASP A 26 0.40 -9.01 -3.09
N TYR A 27 1.56 -8.36 -2.94
CA TYR A 27 1.89 -7.18 -3.73
C TYR A 27 1.96 -7.46 -5.23
N GLY A 28 2.22 -8.71 -5.63
CA GLY A 28 2.54 -9.07 -7.01
C GLY A 28 3.91 -8.54 -7.43
N GLU A 29 4.37 -8.93 -8.63
CA GLU A 29 5.63 -8.40 -9.16
C GLU A 29 5.58 -6.89 -9.42
N ASP A 30 4.44 -6.37 -9.88
CA ASP A 30 4.23 -4.95 -10.15
C ASP A 30 4.26 -4.13 -8.85
N GLY A 31 3.62 -4.61 -7.78
CA GLY A 31 3.69 -3.97 -6.47
C GLY A 31 5.09 -3.99 -5.88
N ARG A 32 5.83 -5.09 -6.03
CA ARG A 32 7.24 -5.16 -5.61
C ARG A 32 8.11 -4.15 -6.34
N GLU A 33 7.93 -4.02 -7.65
CA GLU A 33 8.63 -3.02 -8.47
C GLU A 33 8.22 -1.59 -8.09
N ALA A 34 6.94 -1.36 -7.79
CA ALA A 34 6.45 -0.05 -7.35
C ALA A 34 7.13 0.39 -6.04
N VAL A 35 7.25 -0.51 -5.06
CA VAL A 35 7.96 -0.23 -3.80
C VAL A 35 9.43 0.07 -4.06
N ARG A 36 10.11 -0.74 -4.88
CA ARG A 36 11.52 -0.53 -5.23
C ARG A 36 11.75 0.85 -5.86
N ARG A 37 10.87 1.25 -6.78
CA ARG A 37 10.94 2.58 -7.43
C ARG A 37 10.69 3.72 -6.45
N LEU A 38 9.68 3.60 -5.61
CA LEU A 38 9.36 4.62 -4.60
C LEU A 38 10.56 4.90 -3.71
N LEU A 39 11.21 3.84 -3.22
CA LEU A 39 12.35 3.95 -2.33
C LEU A 39 13.60 4.48 -3.04
N ASP A 40 13.85 4.05 -4.29
CA ASP A 40 14.94 4.59 -5.13
C ASP A 40 14.76 6.10 -5.38
N MET A 41 13.53 6.55 -5.66
CA MET A 41 13.22 7.97 -5.80
C MET A 41 13.45 8.73 -4.49
N GLY A 42 13.02 8.18 -3.36
CA GLY A 42 13.26 8.78 -2.04
C GLY A 42 14.75 8.94 -1.74
N HIS A 43 15.56 7.94 -2.09
CA HIS A 43 17.01 8.01 -1.91
C HIS A 43 17.64 9.06 -2.82
N LYS A 44 17.31 9.07 -4.12
CA LYS A 44 17.79 10.07 -5.09
C LYS A 44 17.41 11.49 -4.71
N ALA A 45 16.24 11.67 -4.10
CA ALA A 45 15.78 12.95 -3.58
C ALA A 45 16.43 13.36 -2.25
N GLY A 46 17.27 12.50 -1.64
CA GLY A 46 17.89 12.76 -0.34
C GLY A 46 16.92 12.66 0.85
N ILE A 47 15.71 12.14 0.65
CA ILE A 47 14.69 11.97 1.72
C ILE A 47 15.09 10.83 2.66
N ILE A 48 15.71 9.76 2.12
CA ILE A 48 16.24 8.65 2.90
C ILE A 48 17.75 8.47 2.62
N PRO A 49 18.55 8.15 3.64
CA PRO A 49 20.00 8.18 3.53
C PRO A 49 20.60 6.98 2.78
N GLN A 50 19.88 5.85 2.68
CA GLN A 50 20.39 4.61 2.12
C GLN A 50 19.44 4.07 1.06
N THR A 51 19.98 3.38 0.06
CA THR A 51 19.19 2.56 -0.86
C THR A 51 18.72 1.30 -0.14
N PRO A 52 17.42 1.13 0.12
CA PRO A 52 16.94 -0.05 0.83
C PRO A 52 17.01 -1.28 -0.07
N ARG A 53 17.54 -2.38 0.48
CA ARG A 53 17.37 -3.71 -0.08
C ARG A 53 16.09 -4.30 0.51
N VAL A 54 15.05 -4.39 -0.31
CA VAL A 54 13.77 -4.96 0.10
C VAL A 54 13.83 -6.47 -0.10
N GLU A 55 13.63 -7.21 0.99
CA GLU A 55 13.43 -8.65 0.98
C GLU A 55 11.94 -8.94 1.02
N TRP A 56 11.50 -9.91 0.23
CA TRP A 56 10.11 -10.34 0.13
C TRP A 56 9.99 -11.74 0.72
N VAL A 57 8.97 -11.98 1.53
CA VAL A 57 8.67 -13.27 2.19
C VAL A 57 7.67 -14.05 1.36
#